data_AF-A0A6B0VUM3-F1
#
_entry.id   AF-A0A6B0VUM3-F1
#
_cell.length_a   1.000
_cell.length_b   1.000
_cell.length_c   1.000
_cell.angle_alpha   90.00
_cell.angle_beta   90.00
_cell.angle_gamma   90.00
#
_symmetry.space_group_name_H-M   'P 1'
#
loop_
_entity.id
_entity.type
_entity.pdbx_description
1 polymer ?
#
loop_
_entity_poly.entity_id
_entity_poly.type
_entity_poly.pdbx_seq_one_letter_code
_entity_poly.pdbx_strand_id
1 'polypeptide(L)'
;MSNSTDPAVEPVTRREHDVSWSANLEQPRHAADRDLVVEEAIDAIEATASGTHVNLVTHGDHGRPEPYLWDVLESTVEGIELEYVDRCGCGGHVTRVYVDGGS
;
A
#
# COMPACT_ATOMS: atom_id res chain seq x y z
N MET A 1 -26.31 -4.92 -25.61
CA MET A 1 -26.33 -4.45 -24.21
C MET A 1 -26.31 -5.68 -23.33
N SER A 2 -25.14 -6.12 -22.85
CA SER A 2 -25.06 -7.11 -21.78
C SER A 2 -23.93 -6.72 -20.84
N ASN A 3 -24.34 -6.59 -19.59
CA ASN A 3 -23.74 -5.93 -18.45
C ASN A 3 -22.38 -6.53 -18.07
N SER A 4 -21.34 -5.68 -18.00
CA SER A 4 -20.15 -5.98 -17.20
C SER A 4 -20.59 -6.01 -15.75
N THR A 5 -20.54 -7.17 -15.11
CA THR A 5 -20.58 -7.24 -13.65
C THR A 5 -19.12 -7.29 -13.21
N ASP A 6 -18.54 -6.13 -12.97
CA ASP A 6 -17.31 -6.01 -12.20
C ASP A 6 -17.56 -6.64 -10.81
N PRO A 7 -16.74 -7.61 -10.35
CA PRO A 7 -16.85 -8.09 -8.99
C PRO A 7 -16.55 -6.91 -8.07
N ALA A 8 -17.46 -6.60 -7.15
CA ALA A 8 -17.24 -5.61 -6.12
C ALA A 8 -15.96 -5.99 -5.37
N VAL A 9 -14.90 -5.21 -5.63
CA VAL A 9 -13.61 -5.35 -4.95
C VAL A 9 -13.86 -5.04 -3.49
N GLU A 10 -13.74 -6.05 -2.64
CA GLU A 10 -13.81 -5.81 -1.20
C GLU A 10 -12.68 -4.84 -0.82
N PRO A 11 -12.97 -3.78 -0.03
CA PRO A 11 -11.93 -2.85 0.40
C PRO A 11 -10.87 -3.63 1.18
N VAL A 12 -9.61 -3.35 0.86
CA VAL A 12 -8.41 -4.04 1.40
C VAL A 12 -8.31 -3.91 2.93
N THR A 13 -9.11 -3.03 3.54
CA THR A 13 -8.93 -2.47 4.88
C THR A 13 -9.75 -3.15 5.99
N ARG A 14 -10.51 -4.21 5.74
CA ARG A 14 -11.51 -4.67 6.74
C ARG A 14 -11.04 -5.69 7.79
N ARG A 15 -9.73 -5.89 8.00
CA ARG A 15 -9.24 -6.74 9.09
C ARG A 15 -8.03 -6.08 9.74
N GLU A 16 -8.07 -5.89 11.05
CA GLU A 16 -6.85 -5.62 11.81
C GLU A 16 -5.88 -6.79 11.54
N HIS A 17 -4.69 -6.47 11.04
CA HIS A 17 -3.71 -7.47 10.65
C HIS A 17 -2.65 -7.61 11.75
N ASP A 18 -2.90 -8.49 12.73
CA ASP A 18 -1.94 -8.85 13.80
C ASP A 18 -0.75 -9.72 13.31
N VAL A 19 -0.69 -9.98 12.01
CA VAL A 19 0.42 -10.66 11.31
C VAL A 19 0.79 -9.84 10.09
N SER A 20 2.07 -9.88 9.70
CA SER A 20 2.54 -9.12 8.54
C SER A 20 1.79 -9.51 7.27
N TRP A 21 1.42 -8.52 6.46
CA TRP A 21 0.57 -8.70 5.29
C TRP A 21 1.00 -7.79 4.12
N SER A 22 0.33 -7.91 2.97
CA SER A 22 0.63 -7.11 1.78
C SER A 22 -0.62 -6.44 1.24
N ALA A 23 -0.56 -5.13 1.05
CA ALA A 23 -1.58 -4.35 0.36
C ALA A 23 -1.30 -4.36 -1.14
N ASN A 24 -2.24 -4.88 -1.94
CA ASN A 24 -2.11 -4.91 -3.39
C ASN A 24 -2.59 -3.58 -4.00
N LEU A 25 -1.64 -2.71 -4.30
CA LEU A 25 -1.81 -1.43 -4.97
C LEU A 25 -1.34 -1.49 -6.44
N GLU A 26 -1.53 -2.65 -7.10
CA GLU A 26 -1.07 -2.92 -8.48
C GLU A 26 -2.20 -3.00 -9.51
N GLN A 27 -3.45 -2.84 -9.11
CA GLN A 27 -4.58 -2.88 -10.05
C GLN A 27 -4.54 -1.70 -11.06
N PRO A 28 -5.17 -1.84 -12.24
CA PRO A 28 -5.21 -0.77 -13.25
C PRO A 28 -5.71 0.59 -12.73
N ARG A 29 -6.61 0.61 -11.74
CA ARG A 29 -7.08 1.86 -11.09
C ARG A 29 -5.94 2.59 -10.36
N HIS A 30 -5.02 1.85 -9.75
CA HIS A 30 -3.84 2.40 -9.09
C HIS A 30 -2.83 2.90 -10.12
N ALA A 31 -2.68 2.21 -11.26
CA ALA A 31 -1.84 2.70 -12.35
C ALA A 31 -2.34 4.04 -12.93
N ALA A 32 -3.66 4.22 -12.95
CA ALA A 32 -4.29 5.43 -13.47
C ALA A 32 -4.29 6.62 -12.50
N ASP A 33 -4.16 6.37 -11.19
CA ASP A 33 -4.35 7.38 -10.15
C ASP A 33 -3.33 7.21 -9.01
N ARG A 34 -2.41 8.16 -8.88
CA ARG A 34 -1.40 8.17 -7.81
C ARG A 34 -1.97 8.61 -6.47
N ASP A 35 -2.96 9.49 -6.48
CA ASP A 35 -3.56 9.97 -5.24
C ASP A 35 -4.31 8.82 -4.57
N LEU A 36 -4.99 7.98 -5.35
CA LEU A 36 -5.59 6.74 -4.86
C LEU A 36 -4.54 5.78 -4.23
N VAL A 37 -3.33 5.68 -4.80
CA VAL A 37 -2.25 4.86 -4.22
C VAL A 37 -1.83 5.39 -2.86
N VAL A 38 -1.73 6.71 -2.72
CA VAL A 38 -1.40 7.37 -1.45
C VAL A 38 -2.49 7.12 -0.42
N GLU A 39 -3.74 7.37 -0.76
CA GLU A 39 -4.90 7.17 0.13
C GLU A 39 -4.97 5.72 0.64
N GLU A 40 -4.94 4.73 -0.27
CA GLU A 40 -5.04 3.32 0.13
C GLU A 40 -3.76 2.80 0.81
N ALA A 41 -2.61 3.41 0.59
CA ALA A 41 -1.39 3.11 1.34
C ALA A 41 -1.49 3.56 2.80
N ILE A 42 -2.01 4.77 3.04
CA ILE A 42 -2.24 5.28 4.40
C ILE A 42 -3.24 4.38 5.12
N ASP A 43 -4.37 4.06 4.49
CA ASP A 43 -5.38 3.16 5.04
C ASP A 43 -4.78 1.78 5.42
N ALA A 44 -3.87 1.25 4.58
CA ALA A 44 -3.21 -0.03 4.85
C ALA A 44 -2.26 0.06 6.06
N ILE A 45 -1.57 1.18 6.25
CA ILE A 45 -0.70 1.39 7.41
C ILE A 45 -1.54 1.53 8.68
N GLU A 46 -2.63 2.31 8.65
CA GLU A 46 -3.53 2.48 9.80
C GLU A 46 -4.23 1.18 10.22
N ALA A 47 -4.50 0.27 9.27
CA ALA A 47 -5.04 -1.07 9.54
C ALA A 47 -4.00 -2.07 10.06
N THR A 48 -2.73 -1.68 10.11
CA THR A 48 -1.62 -2.53 10.54
C THR A 48 -1.35 -2.32 12.03
N ALA A 49 -1.41 -3.41 12.80
CA ALA A 49 -1.14 -3.36 14.23
C ALA A 49 0.30 -2.91 14.50
N SER A 50 0.52 -2.21 15.60
CA SER A 50 1.85 -1.79 15.99
C SER A 50 2.75 -2.98 16.34
N GLY A 51 4.04 -2.88 16.04
CA GLY A 51 5.01 -3.98 16.20
C GLY A 51 4.98 -5.01 15.06
N THR A 52 4.21 -4.78 13.99
CA THR A 52 4.27 -5.55 12.73
C THR A 52 4.50 -4.61 11.54
N HIS A 53 4.36 -5.13 10.31
CA HIS A 53 4.59 -4.40 9.08
C HIS A 53 3.59 -4.78 7.99
N VAL A 54 3.40 -3.86 7.05
CA VAL A 54 2.68 -4.07 5.80
C VAL A 54 3.63 -3.89 4.62
N ASN A 55 3.50 -4.73 3.60
CA ASN A 55 4.17 -4.54 2.32
C ASN A 55 3.20 -3.86 1.35
N LEU A 56 3.48 -2.61 0.98
CA LEU A 56 2.78 -1.88 -0.06
C LEU A 56 3.34 -2.30 -1.41
N VAL A 57 2.53 -2.98 -2.23
CA VAL A 57 2.93 -3.41 -3.57
C VAL A 57 2.31 -2.45 -4.58
N THR A 58 3.12 -1.52 -5.10
CA THR A 58 2.66 -0.43 -5.99
C THR A 58 2.87 -0.76 -7.46
N HIS A 59 1.98 -0.27 -8.32
CA HIS A 59 2.07 -0.52 -9.75
C HIS A 59 3.35 0.03 -10.40
N GLY A 60 3.92 -0.73 -11.36
CA GLY A 60 5.18 -0.40 -12.00
C GLY A 60 5.18 0.88 -12.85
N ASP A 61 4.03 1.30 -13.38
CA ASP A 61 3.91 2.50 -14.22
C ASP A 61 4.25 3.80 -13.49
N HIS A 62 4.15 3.80 -12.15
CA HIS A 62 4.56 4.96 -11.36
C HIS A 62 6.07 5.02 -11.10
N GLY A 63 6.79 3.95 -11.40
CA GLY A 63 8.19 3.80 -11.09
C GLY A 63 8.42 3.57 -9.60
N ARG A 64 9.60 3.98 -9.12
CA ARG A 64 9.99 3.84 -7.72
C ARG A 64 9.06 4.63 -6.79
N PRO A 65 8.65 4.08 -5.64
CA PRO A 65 7.73 4.73 -4.71
C PRO A 65 8.35 5.90 -3.93
N GLU A 66 9.66 5.92 -3.73
CA GLU A 66 10.35 6.95 -2.95
C GLU A 66 9.96 8.40 -3.34
N PRO A 67 9.96 8.79 -4.63
CA PRO A 67 9.76 10.20 -5.01
C PRO A 67 8.31 10.67 -4.97
N TYR A 68 7.32 9.79 -4.80
CA TYR A 68 5.90 10.17 -4.83
C TYR A 68 5.10 9.71 -3.62
N LEU A 69 5.55 8.66 -2.92
CA LEU A 69 4.82 8.05 -1.83
C LEU A 69 5.50 8.26 -0.48
N TRP A 70 6.81 8.06 -0.39
CA TRP A 70 7.50 7.99 0.92
C TRP A 70 7.41 9.29 1.71
N ASP A 71 7.75 10.42 1.08
CA ASP A 71 7.65 11.75 1.74
C ASP A 71 6.22 12.01 2.26
N VAL A 72 5.20 11.57 1.51
CA VAL A 72 3.80 11.75 1.91
C VAL A 72 3.47 10.87 3.11
N LEU A 73 3.88 9.59 3.10
CA LEU A 73 3.66 8.67 4.21
C LEU A 73 4.35 9.15 5.49
N GLU A 74 5.64 9.51 5.43
CA GLU A 74 6.41 9.99 6.60
C GLU A 74 5.85 11.29 7.18
N SER A 75 5.24 12.14 6.33
CA SER A 75 4.60 13.38 6.79
C SER A 75 3.19 13.19 7.35
N THR A 76 2.52 12.09 7.00
CA THR A 76 1.10 11.85 7.32
C THR A 76 0.93 10.87 8.47
N VAL A 77 1.77 9.84 8.53
CA VAL A 77 1.68 8.77 9.53
C VAL A 77 2.93 8.82 10.42
N GLU A 78 2.71 8.97 11.72
CA GLU A 78 3.79 8.96 12.71
C GLU A 78 4.20 7.52 13.07
N GLY A 79 5.44 7.33 13.51
CA GLY A 79 5.91 6.04 14.01
C GLY A 79 6.00 4.96 12.95
N ILE A 80 6.43 5.32 11.74
CA ILE A 80 6.69 4.36 10.67
C ILE A 80 8.15 4.36 10.23
N GLU A 81 8.64 3.21 9.78
CA GLU A 81 9.91 3.09 9.07
C GLU A 81 9.69 2.45 7.69
N LEU A 82 10.29 3.05 6.65
CA LEU A 82 10.13 2.63 5.26
C LEU A 82 11.38 1.89 4.77
N GLU A 83 11.17 0.73 4.14
CA GLU A 83 12.22 -0.07 3.52
C GLU A 83 11.80 -0.45 2.09
N TYR A 84 12.66 -0.18 1.11
CA TYR A 84 12.48 -0.73 -0.23
C TYR A 84 12.94 -2.19 -0.25
N VAL A 85 12.03 -3.12 -0.53
CA VAL A 85 12.32 -4.55 -0.46
C VAL A 85 12.75 -5.09 -1.82
N ASP A 86 11.89 -4.95 -2.84
CA ASP A 86 12.14 -5.55 -4.15
C ASP A 86 11.25 -4.96 -5.25
N ARG A 87 11.51 -5.36 -6.50
CA ARG A 87 10.62 -5.19 -7.65
C ARG A 87 10.05 -6.54 -8.07
N CYS A 88 8.73 -6.69 -8.11
CA CYS A 88 8.09 -7.93 -8.58
C CYS A 88 8.37 -8.19 -10.07
N GLY A 89 8.23 -9.43 -10.51
CA GLY A 89 8.33 -9.80 -11.94
C GLY A 89 7.27 -9.14 -12.83
N CYS A 90 6.18 -8.65 -12.24
CA CYS A 90 5.17 -7.81 -12.89
C CYS A 90 5.63 -6.36 -13.15
N GLY A 91 6.75 -5.94 -12.56
CA GLY A 91 7.29 -4.60 -12.66
C GLY A 91 6.89 -3.65 -11.53
N GLY A 92 5.93 -4.03 -10.67
CA GLY A 92 5.56 -3.32 -9.46
C GLY A 92 6.63 -3.33 -8.37
N HIS A 93 6.52 -2.39 -7.43
CA HIS A 93 7.53 -2.07 -6.43
C HIS A 93 7.01 -2.30 -5.03
N VAL A 94 7.83 -2.96 -4.19
CA VAL A 94 7.48 -3.31 -2.82
C VAL A 94 8.17 -2.37 -1.84
N THR A 95 7.36 -1.57 -1.12
CA THR A 95 7.80 -0.85 0.08
C THR A 95 7.27 -1.59 1.29
N ARG A 96 8.14 -1.95 2.23
CA ARG A 96 7.74 -2.40 3.55
C ARG A 96 7.64 -1.21 4.48
N VAL A 97 6.54 -1.15 5.21
CA VAL A 97 6.29 -0.15 6.25
C VAL A 97 6.20 -0.87 7.58
N TYR A 98 7.18 -0.65 8.45
CA TYR A 98 7.13 -1.09 9.84
C TYR A 98 6.34 -0.06 10.64
N VAL A 99 5.38 -0.52 11.43
CA VAL A 99 4.57 0.34 12.31
C VAL A 99 5.08 0.16 13.73
N ASP A 100 5.61 1.23 14.31
CA ASP A 100 6.21 1.17 15.63
C ASP A 100 5.15 0.97 16.72
N GLY A 101 5.48 0.11 17.66
CA GLY A 101 4.74 -0.16 18.90
C GLY A 101 4.90 0.98 19.86
N GLY A 102 4.38 2.17 19.52
CA GLY A 102 4.41 3.32 20.42
C GLY A 102 4.04 2.90 21.84
N SER A 103 5.02 2.92 22.75
CA SER A 103 4.84 2.66 24.19
C SER A 103 4.30 3.90 24.90
#